data_AF-A0A2P7UFF6-F1
#
_entry.id   AF-A0A2P7UFF6-F1
#
_cell.length_a   1.000
_cell.length_b   1.000
_cell.length_c   1.000
_cell.angle_alpha   90.00
_cell.angle_beta   90.00
_cell.angle_gamma   90.00
#
_symmetry.space_group_name_H-M   'P 1'
#
loop_
_entity.id
_entity.type
_entity.pdbx_description
1 polymer ?
#
loop_
_entity_poly.entity_id
_entity_poly.type
_entity_poly.pdbx_seq_one_letter_code
_entity_poly.pdbx_strand_id
1 'polypeptide(L)'
;LEDEIDKEVKKFEVKPKGNLYIYIHEDESYLAYEVELNFLDPQPGRWKYFIDANSGDVINKYSMLHEITGTGTGVLGDSKSFEVTKVSNTNYTTKDTTRGKGIETYNARNRYTLPGTLGSDTDNNWTDGALVDAHAYAQTTYDYYKNAHNRNSYDNKGAKMISTVHYGSNYNNAFWNGVQMVYGDGDGSVFRPLSAGLDVVAHELTHAVTEKTANLIYQNESGALNESISDIFGAMIDNDDWLMGEDVYTPGTPGDALRSLEDPTVAGDPDHYSDRYTGPNDNGGVHINSGINNKAAYLLSEGGSHHGVTVTGIGRNDTAKIYYYALTNYLNPNSNFSAMRQAAIQSAIVLFGANSQQVESVKDAYDAIGVQ
;
A
#
# COMPACT_ATOMS: atom_id res chain seq x y z
N LEU A 1 26.20 24.79 5.80
CA LEU A 1 25.01 25.21 5.00
C LEU A 1 25.12 24.77 3.55
N GLU A 2 26.04 25.29 2.73
CA GLU A 2 26.14 24.87 1.30
C GLU A 2 26.46 23.38 1.09
N ASP A 3 27.14 22.73 2.05
CA ASP A 3 27.44 21.30 1.98
C ASP A 3 26.30 20.37 2.46
N GLU A 4 25.29 20.89 3.15
CA GLU A 4 24.14 20.13 3.70
C GLU A 4 22.78 20.52 3.11
N ILE A 5 22.69 21.70 2.49
CA ILE A 5 21.60 22.02 1.58
C ILE A 5 21.75 21.08 0.40
N ASP A 6 20.66 20.41 0.05
CA ASP A 6 20.61 19.53 -1.11
C ASP A 6 21.28 20.22 -2.30
N LYS A 7 22.41 19.68 -2.79
CA LYS A 7 23.30 20.33 -3.76
C LYS A 7 22.61 20.62 -5.10
N GLU A 8 21.36 20.17 -5.24
CA GLU A 8 20.47 20.40 -6.36
C GLU A 8 19.64 21.69 -6.26
N VAL A 9 19.54 22.35 -5.10
CA VAL A 9 18.77 23.61 -4.95
C VAL A 9 19.50 24.77 -5.61
N LYS A 10 19.08 25.13 -6.83
CA LYS A 10 19.72 26.18 -7.65
C LYS A 10 19.19 27.58 -7.38
N LYS A 11 17.98 27.70 -6.85
CA LYS A 11 17.30 28.99 -6.67
C LYS A 11 16.39 28.99 -5.46
N PHE A 12 16.51 30.02 -4.64
CA PHE A 12 15.57 30.31 -3.56
C PHE A 12 14.54 31.35 -4.00
N GLU A 13 13.28 31.14 -3.63
CA GLU A 13 12.19 32.09 -3.87
C GLU A 13 12.28 33.30 -2.93
N VAL A 14 12.79 33.08 -1.72
CA VAL A 14 13.12 34.13 -0.75
C VAL A 14 14.59 33.99 -0.40
N LYS A 15 15.36 35.08 -0.52
CA LYS A 15 16.78 35.07 -0.13
C LYS A 15 16.88 34.64 1.36
N PRO A 16 17.59 33.55 1.67
CA PRO A 16 17.74 33.09 3.04
C PRO A 16 18.32 34.20 3.94
N LYS A 17 17.78 34.32 5.14
CA LYS A 17 18.27 35.23 6.17
C LYS A 17 18.48 34.45 7.46
N GLY A 18 19.65 34.63 8.07
CA GLY A 18 19.96 34.07 9.38
C GLY A 18 19.57 35.06 10.48
N ASN A 19 18.68 34.66 11.39
CA ASN A 19 18.38 35.42 12.60
C ASN A 19 19.00 34.69 13.80
N LEU A 20 19.78 35.40 14.62
CA LEU A 20 20.44 34.82 15.78
C LEU A 20 19.52 34.86 17.01
N TYR A 21 19.30 33.73 17.67
CA TYR A 21 18.63 33.68 18.98
C TYR A 21 19.07 32.47 19.83
N ILE A 22 18.64 32.45 21.09
CA ILE A 22 18.82 31.30 21.97
C ILE A 22 17.74 30.26 21.64
N TYR A 23 18.14 29.13 21.07
CA TYR A 23 17.28 28.01 20.73
C TYR A 23 17.39 26.93 21.79
N ILE A 24 16.26 26.45 22.31
CA ILE A 24 16.22 25.35 23.26
C ILE A 24 15.80 24.09 22.51
N HIS A 25 16.61 23.05 22.57
CA HIS A 25 16.36 21.75 21.96
C HIS A 25 16.81 20.64 22.91
N GLU A 26 15.95 19.64 23.14
CA GLU A 26 16.24 18.52 24.05
C GLU A 26 16.77 18.96 25.44
N ASP A 27 16.12 19.98 26.02
CA ASP A 27 16.46 20.59 27.31
C ASP A 27 17.84 21.29 27.39
N GLU A 28 18.55 21.41 26.27
CA GLU A 28 19.79 22.17 26.14
C GLU A 28 19.58 23.52 25.43
N SER A 29 20.36 24.53 25.79
CA SER A 29 20.28 25.88 25.20
C SER A 29 21.47 26.13 24.27
N TYR A 30 21.15 26.49 23.03
CA TYR A 30 22.11 26.77 21.97
C TYR A 30 22.00 28.23 21.55
N LEU A 31 23.12 28.89 21.26
CA LEU A 31 23.10 30.11 20.47
C LEU A 31 23.03 29.69 19.01
N ALA A 32 21.93 29.97 18.31
CA ALA A 32 21.68 29.41 16.98
C ALA A 32 21.22 30.46 15.95
N TYR A 33 21.62 30.25 14.70
CA TYR A 33 21.02 30.92 13.54
C TYR A 33 19.78 30.16 13.07
N GLU A 34 18.64 30.84 13.04
CA GLU A 34 17.46 30.40 12.31
C GLU A 34 17.56 30.81 10.86
N VAL A 35 17.48 29.82 9.97
CA VAL A 35 17.51 30.04 8.53
C VAL A 35 16.27 29.41 7.92
N GLU A 36 15.45 30.24 7.28
CA GLU A 36 14.37 29.78 6.40
C GLU A 36 14.91 29.59 4.98
N LEU A 37 14.72 28.38 4.44
CA LEU A 37 14.99 28.05 3.05
C LEU A 37 13.65 27.86 2.32
N ASN A 38 13.45 28.60 1.23
CA ASN A 38 12.25 28.51 0.39
C ASN A 38 12.69 28.36 -1.07
N PHE A 39 12.35 27.25 -1.71
CA PHE A 39 12.78 26.92 -3.08
C PHE A 39 11.71 26.09 -3.80
N LEU A 40 11.74 26.09 -5.14
CA LEU A 40 10.79 25.36 -5.99
C LEU A 40 11.41 24.19 -6.79
N ASP A 41 12.75 24.14 -6.91
CA ASP A 41 13.50 23.17 -7.73
C ASP A 41 14.62 22.54 -6.87
N PRO A 42 14.89 21.23 -6.94
CA PRO A 42 14.26 20.20 -7.80
C PRO A 42 12.85 19.79 -7.36
N GLN A 43 12.47 20.06 -6.12
CA GLN A 43 11.13 19.91 -5.58
C GLN A 43 10.82 21.08 -4.64
N PRO A 44 9.56 21.55 -4.56
CA PRO A 44 9.25 22.64 -3.68
C PRO A 44 9.47 22.31 -2.19
N GLY A 45 10.10 23.24 -1.48
CA GLY A 45 10.44 23.07 -0.07
C GLY A 45 10.42 24.40 0.66
N ARG A 46 9.82 24.40 1.86
CA ARG A 46 9.93 25.48 2.82
C ARG A 46 10.42 24.90 4.13
N TRP A 47 11.67 25.16 4.50
CA TRP A 47 12.33 24.55 5.65
C TRP A 47 12.82 25.61 6.61
N LYS A 48 12.76 25.32 7.91
CA LYS A 48 13.44 26.08 8.95
C LYS A 48 14.58 25.26 9.52
N TYR A 49 15.78 25.80 9.49
CA TYR A 49 17.00 25.25 10.06
C TYR A 49 17.42 26.03 11.28
N PHE A 50 17.99 25.34 12.27
CA PHE A 50 18.59 25.90 13.47
C PHE A 50 20.04 25.43 13.50
N ILE A 51 20.97 26.36 13.38
CA ILE A 51 22.39 26.07 13.19
C ILE A 51 23.17 26.67 14.35
N ASP A 52 23.99 25.87 15.03
CA ASP A 52 24.82 26.36 16.12
C ASP A 52 25.72 27.49 15.65
N ALA A 53 25.68 28.62 16.34
CA ALA A 53 26.39 29.83 15.94
C ALA A 53 27.90 29.75 16.17
N ASN A 54 28.38 28.79 16.97
CA ASN A 54 29.79 28.59 17.28
C ASN A 54 30.41 27.50 16.38
N SER A 55 29.74 26.36 16.22
CA SER A 55 30.28 25.23 15.45
C SER A 55 29.83 25.23 13.98
N GLY A 56 28.67 25.80 13.67
CA GLY A 56 28.06 25.73 12.35
C GLY A 56 27.29 24.43 12.07
N ASP A 57 27.14 23.56 13.07
CA ASP A 57 26.40 22.31 12.96
C ASP A 57 24.88 22.55 12.97
N VAL A 58 24.11 21.74 12.24
CA VAL A 58 22.65 21.79 12.31
C VAL A 58 22.17 21.14 13.60
N ILE A 59 21.60 21.95 14.49
CA ILE A 59 20.98 21.50 15.75
C ILE A 59 19.64 20.83 15.45
N ASN A 60 18.82 21.46 14.59
CA ASN A 60 17.51 20.93 14.19
C ASN A 60 17.09 21.49 12.83
N LYS A 61 16.20 20.79 12.13
CA LYS A 61 15.49 21.31 10.96
C LYS A 61 14.08 20.73 10.86
N TYR A 62 13.13 21.52 10.39
CA TYR A 62 11.77 21.05 10.09
C TYR A 62 11.17 21.73 8.87
N SER A 63 10.24 21.06 8.20
CA SER A 63 9.46 21.61 7.10
C SER A 63 8.39 22.56 7.66
N MET A 64 8.31 23.77 7.11
CA MET A 64 7.25 24.76 7.38
C MET A 64 6.12 24.72 6.35
N LEU A 65 6.09 23.69 5.50
CA LEU A 65 4.94 23.48 4.62
C LEU A 65 3.71 23.16 5.48
N HIS A 66 2.57 23.75 5.11
CA HIS A 66 1.32 23.59 5.87
C HIS A 66 0.57 22.40 5.24
N GLU A 67 0.40 21.34 6.01
CA GLU A 67 -0.50 20.25 5.65
C GLU A 67 -1.92 20.81 5.58
N ILE A 68 -2.63 20.44 4.52
CA ILE A 68 -4.00 20.86 4.29
C ILE A 68 -4.76 19.70 3.67
N THR A 69 -5.98 19.49 4.13
CA THR A 69 -6.89 18.56 3.49
C THR A 69 -7.30 19.12 2.12
N GLY A 70 -6.91 18.43 1.05
CA GLY A 70 -7.41 18.64 -0.30
C GLY A 70 -8.70 17.88 -0.57
N THR A 71 -9.43 18.30 -1.59
CA THR A 71 -10.61 17.59 -2.08
C THR A 71 -10.43 17.27 -3.56
N GLY A 72 -10.82 16.09 -3.99
CA GLY A 72 -10.76 15.70 -5.39
C GLY A 72 -11.86 14.75 -5.80
N THR A 73 -12.06 14.62 -7.10
CA THR A 73 -12.98 13.64 -7.68
C THR A 73 -12.20 12.45 -8.22
N GLY A 74 -12.49 11.25 -7.72
CA GLY A 74 -11.89 9.99 -8.16
C GLY A 74 -12.34 9.58 -9.56
N VAL A 75 -11.76 8.49 -10.08
CA VAL A 75 -12.08 7.95 -11.40
C VAL A 75 -13.56 7.55 -11.52
N LEU A 76 -14.16 7.08 -10.43
CA LEU A 76 -15.57 6.67 -10.38
C LEU A 76 -16.54 7.85 -10.15
N GLY A 77 -16.02 9.08 -10.04
CA GLY A 77 -16.81 10.30 -9.87
C GLY A 77 -17.18 10.60 -8.41
N ASP A 78 -16.68 9.82 -7.45
CA ASP A 78 -16.86 10.06 -6.02
C ASP A 78 -15.90 11.15 -5.51
N SER A 79 -16.32 11.87 -4.48
CA SER A 79 -15.51 12.92 -3.87
C SER A 79 -14.68 12.35 -2.73
N LYS A 80 -13.36 12.60 -2.76
CA LYS A 80 -12.42 12.19 -1.71
C LYS A 80 -11.78 13.39 -1.04
N SER A 81 -11.47 13.24 0.24
CA SER A 81 -10.62 14.15 1.00
C SER A 81 -9.34 13.43 1.37
N PHE A 82 -8.20 14.11 1.22
CA PHE A 82 -6.89 13.53 1.49
C PHE A 82 -5.90 14.63 1.88
N GLU A 83 -4.91 14.27 2.69
CA GLU A 83 -3.91 15.23 3.13
C GLU A 83 -2.92 15.54 2.01
N VAL A 84 -2.62 16.82 1.80
CA VAL A 84 -1.63 17.29 0.84
C VAL A 84 -0.80 18.43 1.43
N THR A 85 0.29 18.74 0.75
CA THR A 85 1.19 19.81 1.16
C THR A 85 0.89 21.09 0.40
N LYS A 86 0.59 22.19 1.10
CA LYS A 86 0.54 23.52 0.51
C LYS A 86 1.94 24.12 0.38
N VAL A 87 2.38 24.31 -0.86
CA VAL A 87 3.69 24.87 -1.21
C VAL A 87 3.67 26.40 -1.24
N SER A 88 2.61 26.98 -1.80
CA SER A 88 2.42 28.43 -1.87
C SER A 88 0.93 28.77 -1.85
N ASN A 89 0.55 30.05 -1.96
CA ASN A 89 -0.86 30.46 -1.93
C ASN A 89 -1.72 29.77 -3.00
N THR A 90 -1.14 29.43 -4.14
CA THR A 90 -1.82 28.86 -5.31
C THR A 90 -1.10 27.60 -5.82
N ASN A 91 -0.40 26.87 -4.95
CA ASN A 91 0.28 25.65 -5.34
C ASN A 91 0.23 24.62 -4.21
N TYR A 92 -0.29 23.45 -4.53
CA TYR A 92 -0.49 22.30 -3.67
C TYR A 92 0.16 21.09 -4.35
N THR A 93 0.72 20.18 -3.59
CA THR A 93 1.36 18.97 -4.14
C THR A 93 0.84 17.73 -3.45
N THR A 94 0.71 16.61 -4.16
CA THR A 94 0.36 15.27 -3.63
C THR A 94 1.47 14.68 -2.79
N LYS A 95 1.74 15.36 -1.69
CA LYS A 95 2.68 14.99 -0.66
C LYS A 95 1.95 15.12 0.67
N ASP A 96 1.85 14.02 1.38
CA ASP A 96 1.38 13.97 2.76
C ASP A 96 2.60 13.74 3.65
N THR A 97 2.85 14.61 4.64
CA THR A 97 3.93 14.41 5.61
C THR A 97 3.45 13.95 6.99
N THR A 98 2.14 13.74 7.16
CA THR A 98 1.50 13.29 8.41
C THR A 98 1.65 11.78 8.64
N ARG A 99 1.93 11.01 7.58
CA ARG A 99 2.10 9.54 7.60
C ARG A 99 3.54 9.13 7.32
N GLY A 100 4.21 8.55 8.32
CA GLY A 100 5.56 8.02 8.19
C GLY A 100 6.58 9.07 7.72
N LYS A 101 7.45 8.70 6.78
CA LYS A 101 8.36 9.61 6.06
C LYS A 101 7.70 10.29 4.86
N GLY A 102 6.39 10.10 4.70
CA GLY A 102 5.52 10.74 3.73
C GLY A 102 4.92 9.79 2.71
N ILE A 103 3.83 10.24 2.10
CA ILE A 103 3.17 9.60 0.95
C ILE A 103 3.25 10.59 -0.20
N GLU A 104 3.80 10.17 -1.34
CA GLU A 104 3.98 11.01 -2.52
C GLU A 104 3.39 10.32 -3.77
N THR A 105 2.50 11.01 -4.48
CA THR A 105 1.90 10.49 -5.73
C THR A 105 2.38 11.29 -6.93
N TYR A 106 2.82 10.60 -7.96
CA TYR A 106 3.42 11.16 -9.17
C TYR A 106 2.60 10.82 -10.42
N ASN A 107 2.81 11.60 -11.47
CA ASN A 107 2.20 11.43 -12.78
C ASN A 107 3.31 11.14 -13.81
N ALA A 108 3.26 9.96 -14.45
CA ALA A 108 4.21 9.55 -15.49
C ALA A 108 3.90 10.14 -16.88
N ARG A 109 2.75 10.82 -17.04
CA ARG A 109 2.32 11.54 -18.24
C ARG A 109 2.32 10.67 -19.49
N ASN A 110 1.77 9.46 -19.35
CA ASN A 110 1.70 8.44 -20.38
C ASN A 110 3.07 7.97 -20.90
N ARG A 111 4.09 8.01 -20.04
CA ARG A 111 5.45 7.52 -20.32
C ARG A 111 5.80 6.37 -19.39
N TYR A 112 6.92 5.71 -19.70
CA TYR A 112 7.46 4.62 -18.88
C TYR A 112 8.53 5.08 -17.87
N THR A 113 8.77 6.40 -17.78
CA THR A 113 9.77 6.96 -16.85
C THR A 113 9.17 7.15 -15.47
N LEU A 114 9.79 6.53 -14.46
CA LEU A 114 9.37 6.60 -13.06
C LEU A 114 10.34 7.44 -12.21
N PRO A 115 9.89 8.08 -11.12
CA PRO A 115 8.48 8.18 -10.70
C PRO A 115 7.67 9.19 -11.53
N GLY A 116 8.32 9.98 -12.40
CA GLY A 116 7.64 11.03 -13.17
C GLY A 116 7.63 12.36 -12.42
N THR A 117 6.54 13.14 -12.54
CA THR A 117 6.43 14.45 -11.87
C THR A 117 5.46 14.38 -10.71
N LEU A 118 5.86 14.93 -9.55
CA LEU A 118 4.99 15.02 -8.38
C LEU A 118 3.68 15.72 -8.78
N GLY A 119 2.55 15.17 -8.36
CA GLY A 119 1.24 15.78 -8.61
C GLY A 119 1.19 17.18 -8.00
N SER A 120 0.58 18.11 -8.74
CA SER A 120 0.45 19.49 -8.33
C SER A 120 -0.88 20.07 -8.77
N ASP A 121 -1.47 20.92 -7.94
CA ASP A 121 -2.73 21.60 -8.21
C ASP A 121 -2.67 23.07 -7.74
N THR A 122 -3.47 23.94 -8.36
CA THR A 122 -3.42 25.40 -8.11
C THR A 122 -4.42 25.92 -7.08
N ASP A 123 -5.51 25.20 -6.84
CA ASP A 123 -6.63 25.64 -5.98
C ASP A 123 -7.05 24.63 -4.90
N ASN A 124 -6.38 23.47 -4.86
CA ASN A 124 -6.62 22.33 -3.98
C ASN A 124 -7.92 21.57 -4.28
N ASN A 125 -8.46 21.72 -5.49
CA ASN A 125 -9.61 20.98 -6.00
C ASN A 125 -9.17 20.07 -7.16
N TRP A 126 -8.81 18.84 -6.83
CA TRP A 126 -8.11 17.91 -7.70
C TRP A 126 -9.05 17.22 -8.68
N THR A 127 -8.71 17.27 -9.98
CA THR A 127 -9.56 16.75 -11.08
C THR A 127 -8.93 15.57 -11.85
N ASP A 128 -7.69 15.23 -11.53
CA ASP A 128 -7.03 14.02 -12.04
C ASP A 128 -7.47 12.82 -11.17
N GLY A 129 -8.49 12.09 -11.62
CA GLY A 129 -9.11 11.03 -10.83
C GLY A 129 -8.14 9.90 -10.46
N ALA A 130 -7.28 9.47 -11.38
CA ALA A 130 -6.32 8.39 -11.10
C ALA A 130 -5.34 8.82 -10.00
N LEU A 131 -4.86 10.05 -10.06
CA LEU A 131 -3.96 10.65 -9.08
C LEU A 131 -4.64 10.86 -7.71
N VAL A 132 -5.90 11.30 -7.70
CA VAL A 132 -6.74 11.42 -6.50
C VAL A 132 -6.87 10.08 -5.80
N ASP A 133 -7.29 9.04 -6.53
CA ASP A 133 -7.53 7.71 -5.97
C ASP A 133 -6.23 7.09 -5.45
N ALA A 134 -5.16 7.12 -6.25
CA ALA A 134 -3.85 6.59 -5.83
C ALA A 134 -3.33 7.26 -4.56
N HIS A 135 -3.55 8.57 -4.38
CA HIS A 135 -3.08 9.29 -3.20
C HIS A 135 -3.95 9.04 -1.97
N ALA A 136 -5.27 9.15 -2.13
CA ALA A 136 -6.22 8.95 -1.04
C ALA A 136 -6.19 7.50 -0.54
N TYR A 137 -6.18 6.52 -1.45
CA TYR A 137 -6.14 5.11 -1.07
C TYR A 137 -4.80 4.70 -0.47
N ALA A 138 -3.67 5.24 -0.92
CA ALA A 138 -2.39 5.02 -0.24
C ALA A 138 -2.42 5.51 1.22
N GLN A 139 -3.08 6.63 1.52
CA GLN A 139 -3.32 7.10 2.89
C GLN A 139 -4.19 6.12 3.69
N THR A 140 -5.30 5.66 3.10
CA THR A 140 -6.20 4.66 3.69
C THR A 140 -5.48 3.36 4.02
N THR A 141 -4.70 2.82 3.09
CA THR A 141 -3.92 1.58 3.27
C THR A 141 -2.86 1.74 4.36
N TYR A 142 -2.15 2.87 4.41
CA TYR A 142 -1.22 3.18 5.51
C TYR A 142 -1.95 3.16 6.87
N ASP A 143 -3.10 3.82 6.96
CA ASP A 143 -3.87 3.93 8.20
C ASP A 143 -4.39 2.56 8.65
N TYR A 144 -4.82 1.71 7.73
CA TYR A 144 -5.21 0.33 8.05
C TYR A 144 -4.05 -0.43 8.70
N TYR A 145 -2.88 -0.49 8.05
CA TYR A 145 -1.73 -1.20 8.59
C TYR A 145 -1.28 -0.64 9.94
N LYS A 146 -1.34 0.69 10.10
CA LYS A 146 -1.01 1.35 11.36
C LYS A 146 -2.00 1.00 12.47
N ASN A 147 -3.30 1.04 12.19
CA ASN A 147 -4.34 0.90 13.21
C ASN A 147 -4.65 -0.57 13.53
N ALA A 148 -4.76 -1.43 12.52
CA ALA A 148 -5.10 -2.84 12.69
C ALA A 148 -3.90 -3.68 13.17
N HIS A 149 -2.68 -3.31 12.77
CA HIS A 149 -1.50 -4.15 12.97
C HIS A 149 -0.33 -3.45 13.68
N ASN A 150 -0.51 -2.18 14.08
CA ASN A 150 0.55 -1.35 14.64
C ASN A 150 1.81 -1.28 13.73
N ARG A 151 1.62 -1.44 12.42
CA ARG A 151 2.70 -1.43 11.45
C ARG A 151 2.91 -0.02 10.90
N ASN A 152 4.12 0.52 11.06
CA ASN A 152 4.43 1.85 10.54
C ASN A 152 4.94 1.77 9.09
N SER A 153 4.07 1.95 8.09
CA SER A 153 4.36 1.76 6.66
C SER A 153 4.80 0.34 6.28
N TYR A 154 5.12 0.11 5.01
CA TYR A 154 5.44 -1.21 4.47
C TYR A 154 6.73 -1.82 5.02
N ASP A 155 7.65 -1.04 5.61
CA ASP A 155 8.91 -1.53 6.21
C ASP A 155 8.89 -1.57 7.75
N ASN A 156 7.74 -1.23 8.36
CA ASN A 156 7.56 -1.05 9.79
C ASN A 156 8.46 0.05 10.44
N LYS A 157 9.05 0.93 9.63
CA LYS A 157 9.92 2.04 10.06
C LYS A 157 9.51 3.37 9.40
N GLY A 158 8.27 3.44 8.92
CA GLY A 158 7.69 4.61 8.30
C GLY A 158 8.30 4.93 6.95
N ALA A 159 8.71 3.95 6.15
CA ALA A 159 9.17 4.21 4.79
C ALA A 159 8.22 5.11 4.00
N LYS A 160 8.81 5.95 3.15
CA LYS A 160 8.05 6.81 2.23
C LYS A 160 7.32 5.91 1.24
N MET A 161 6.02 6.13 1.07
CA MET A 161 5.22 5.45 0.04
C MET A 161 5.18 6.32 -1.22
N ILE A 162 5.54 5.71 -2.34
CA ILE A 162 5.56 6.38 -3.64
C ILE A 162 4.56 5.66 -4.55
N SER A 163 3.67 6.43 -5.16
CA SER A 163 2.72 5.97 -6.18
C SER A 163 2.96 6.71 -7.48
N THR A 164 2.86 6.05 -8.62
CA THR A 164 2.89 6.69 -9.95
C THR A 164 1.70 6.27 -10.80
N VAL A 165 0.92 7.23 -11.27
CA VAL A 165 -0.22 7.03 -12.17
C VAL A 165 0.11 7.45 -13.62
N HIS A 166 -0.79 7.16 -14.58
CA HIS A 166 -0.59 7.42 -16.01
C HIS A 166 0.68 6.77 -16.55
N TYR A 167 0.96 5.54 -16.11
CA TYR A 167 2.11 4.78 -16.55
C TYR A 167 1.85 4.14 -17.92
N GLY A 168 2.74 4.43 -18.88
CA GLY A 168 2.60 3.92 -20.24
C GLY A 168 1.36 4.45 -20.95
N SER A 169 0.86 3.75 -21.95
CA SER A 169 -0.39 4.11 -22.64
C SER A 169 -1.22 2.85 -22.82
N ASN A 170 -2.51 2.91 -22.45
CA ASN A 170 -3.42 1.78 -22.43
C ASN A 170 -2.83 0.56 -21.69
N TYR A 171 -2.13 0.82 -20.58
CA TYR A 171 -1.43 -0.20 -19.83
C TYR A 171 -2.39 -0.90 -18.87
N ASN A 172 -2.76 -2.15 -19.20
CA ASN A 172 -3.68 -2.98 -18.44
C ASN A 172 -2.98 -3.70 -17.28
N ASN A 173 -2.28 -2.97 -16.42
CA ASN A 173 -1.74 -3.55 -15.18
C ASN A 173 -1.38 -2.49 -14.13
N ALA A 174 -1.27 -2.94 -12.89
CA ALA A 174 -0.63 -2.24 -11.78
C ALA A 174 0.49 -3.14 -11.23
N PHE A 175 1.46 -2.57 -10.53
CA PHE A 175 2.53 -3.35 -9.91
C PHE A 175 3.31 -2.59 -8.85
N TRP A 176 3.78 -3.32 -7.83
CA TRP A 176 4.92 -2.96 -7.00
C TRP A 176 6.24 -3.34 -7.68
N ASN A 177 7.19 -2.41 -7.78
CA ASN A 177 8.47 -2.65 -8.46
C ASN A 177 9.69 -2.80 -7.53
N GLY A 178 9.47 -2.96 -6.22
CA GLY A 178 10.53 -2.97 -5.20
C GLY A 178 10.82 -1.60 -4.58
N VAL A 179 10.28 -0.51 -5.16
CA VAL A 179 10.50 0.87 -4.71
C VAL A 179 9.18 1.65 -4.59
N GLN A 180 8.27 1.47 -5.53
CA GLN A 180 7.02 2.24 -5.62
C GLN A 180 5.89 1.41 -6.26
N MET A 181 4.66 1.85 -6.01
CA MET A 181 3.47 1.34 -6.69
C MET A 181 3.28 2.09 -8.01
N VAL A 182 2.87 1.39 -9.06
CA VAL A 182 2.70 1.94 -10.41
C VAL A 182 1.37 1.49 -10.98
N TYR A 183 0.60 2.43 -11.53
CA TYR A 183 -0.74 2.19 -12.04
C TYR A 183 -0.83 2.63 -13.51
N GLY A 184 -1.24 1.71 -14.37
CA GLY A 184 -1.67 2.03 -15.72
C GLY A 184 -3.09 2.61 -15.75
N ASP A 185 -3.40 3.28 -16.86
CA ASP A 185 -4.74 3.86 -17.07
C ASP A 185 -5.76 2.85 -17.61
N GLY A 186 -5.32 1.63 -17.92
CA GLY A 186 -6.11 0.65 -18.66
C GLY A 186 -6.41 1.11 -20.10
N ASP A 187 -6.98 0.21 -20.91
CA ASP A 187 -7.35 0.48 -22.30
C ASP A 187 -8.77 1.05 -22.47
N GLY A 188 -9.50 1.25 -21.36
CA GLY A 188 -10.87 1.73 -21.31
C GLY A 188 -11.92 0.65 -21.63
N SER A 189 -11.52 -0.59 -21.90
CA SER A 189 -12.41 -1.72 -22.22
C SER A 189 -12.25 -2.88 -21.25
N VAL A 190 -11.03 -3.34 -21.03
CA VAL A 190 -10.69 -4.39 -20.05
C VAL A 190 -10.43 -3.75 -18.70
N PHE A 191 -9.74 -2.61 -18.68
CA PHE A 191 -9.52 -1.85 -17.46
C PHE A 191 -9.76 -0.36 -17.71
N ARG A 192 -10.31 0.32 -16.71
CA ARG A 192 -10.14 1.77 -16.52
C ARG A 192 -8.88 2.02 -15.65
N PRO A 193 -8.54 3.26 -15.24
CA PRO A 193 -7.36 3.49 -14.43
C PRO A 193 -7.36 2.65 -13.16
N LEU A 194 -6.29 1.87 -12.96
CA LEU A 194 -6.25 0.80 -11.97
C LEU A 194 -6.14 1.31 -10.53
N SER A 195 -5.73 2.57 -10.33
CA SER A 195 -5.73 3.18 -9.01
C SER A 195 -7.13 3.43 -8.44
N ALA A 196 -8.19 3.28 -9.25
CA ALA A 196 -9.56 3.51 -8.79
C ALA A 196 -10.11 2.41 -7.87
N GLY A 197 -9.49 1.22 -7.86
CA GLY A 197 -9.80 0.16 -6.90
C GLY A 197 -8.98 0.34 -5.62
N LEU A 198 -9.65 0.51 -4.48
CA LEU A 198 -8.97 0.62 -3.18
C LEU A 198 -8.26 -0.70 -2.86
N ASP A 199 -8.91 -1.81 -3.13
CA ASP A 199 -8.38 -3.17 -3.07
C ASP A 199 -7.10 -3.35 -3.92
N VAL A 200 -7.04 -2.79 -5.14
CA VAL A 200 -5.87 -2.83 -6.03
C VAL A 200 -4.73 -2.01 -5.43
N VAL A 201 -4.99 -0.79 -4.95
CA VAL A 201 -3.96 0.03 -4.28
C VAL A 201 -3.41 -0.68 -3.04
N ALA A 202 -4.29 -1.30 -2.25
CA ALA A 202 -3.93 -2.07 -1.08
C ALA A 202 -3.15 -3.35 -1.43
N HIS A 203 -3.53 -4.05 -2.50
CA HIS A 203 -2.83 -5.22 -3.03
C HIS A 203 -1.37 -4.85 -3.38
N GLU A 204 -1.16 -3.77 -4.15
CA GLU A 204 0.18 -3.35 -4.54
C GLU A 204 1.06 -2.96 -3.34
N LEU A 205 0.50 -2.27 -2.33
CA LEU A 205 1.26 -1.97 -1.12
C LEU A 205 1.56 -3.24 -0.31
N THR A 206 0.66 -4.23 -0.35
CA THR A 206 0.84 -5.48 0.38
C THR A 206 2.00 -6.31 -0.18
N HIS A 207 2.27 -6.26 -1.48
CA HIS A 207 3.53 -6.81 -2.02
C HIS A 207 4.77 -6.21 -1.34
N ALA A 208 4.77 -4.90 -1.09
CA ALA A 208 5.87 -4.24 -0.37
C ALA A 208 5.97 -4.72 1.09
N VAL A 209 4.84 -4.96 1.76
CA VAL A 209 4.81 -5.54 3.12
C VAL A 209 5.39 -6.95 3.10
N THR A 210 4.99 -7.78 2.13
CA THR A 210 5.49 -9.14 1.94
C THR A 210 7.00 -9.13 1.70
N GLU A 211 7.51 -8.26 0.83
CA GLU A 211 8.94 -8.12 0.56
C GLU A 211 9.75 -7.78 1.83
N LYS A 212 9.23 -6.90 2.70
CA LYS A 212 9.92 -6.51 3.94
C LYS A 212 9.70 -7.46 5.11
N THR A 213 9.03 -8.60 4.89
CA THR A 213 8.69 -9.58 5.93
C THR A 213 9.09 -10.99 5.51
N ALA A 214 8.15 -11.79 5.02
CA ALA A 214 8.40 -13.16 4.57
C ALA A 214 9.30 -13.23 3.32
N ASN A 215 9.27 -12.17 2.50
CA ASN A 215 9.96 -12.07 1.22
C ASN A 215 9.71 -13.29 0.32
N LEU A 216 8.43 -13.68 0.21
CA LEU A 216 7.97 -14.82 -0.58
C LEU A 216 8.44 -14.70 -2.02
N ILE A 217 9.13 -15.74 -2.51
CA ILE A 217 9.60 -15.79 -3.89
C ILE A 217 8.40 -15.80 -4.82
N TYR A 218 8.42 -14.92 -5.81
CA TYR A 218 7.33 -14.70 -6.77
C TYR A 218 7.31 -15.77 -7.88
N GLN A 219 7.18 -17.04 -7.47
CA GLN A 219 7.14 -18.20 -8.34
C GLN A 219 6.44 -19.39 -7.66
N ASN A 220 5.68 -20.18 -8.42
CA ASN A 220 4.98 -21.38 -7.94
C ASN A 220 4.12 -21.08 -6.68
N GLU A 221 4.05 -22.01 -5.71
CA GLU A 221 3.22 -21.84 -4.50
C GLU A 221 3.63 -20.65 -3.63
N SER A 222 4.92 -20.32 -3.52
CA SER A 222 5.34 -19.13 -2.75
C SER A 222 4.87 -17.85 -3.42
N GLY A 223 4.85 -17.82 -4.76
CA GLY A 223 4.30 -16.69 -5.52
C GLY A 223 2.78 -16.63 -5.41
N ALA A 224 2.10 -17.77 -5.44
CA ALA A 224 0.66 -17.83 -5.22
C ALA A 224 0.25 -17.38 -3.80
N LEU A 225 1.08 -17.63 -2.78
CA LEU A 225 0.91 -17.04 -1.46
C LEU A 225 1.18 -15.54 -1.44
N ASN A 226 2.16 -15.06 -2.22
CA ASN A 226 2.45 -13.63 -2.33
C ASN A 226 1.24 -12.87 -2.92
N GLU A 227 0.68 -13.40 -4.00
CA GLU A 227 -0.58 -12.92 -4.60
C GLU A 227 -1.76 -13.00 -3.63
N SER A 228 -1.99 -14.19 -3.06
CA SER A 228 -3.13 -14.40 -2.17
C SER A 228 -3.09 -13.51 -0.93
N ILE A 229 -1.92 -13.29 -0.33
CA ILE A 229 -1.79 -12.39 0.82
C ILE A 229 -2.11 -10.94 0.41
N SER A 230 -1.74 -10.54 -0.81
CA SER A 230 -2.04 -9.21 -1.34
C SER A 230 -3.53 -9.03 -1.61
N ASP A 231 -4.20 -10.04 -2.16
CA ASP A 231 -5.66 -10.10 -2.30
C ASP A 231 -6.37 -10.08 -0.94
N ILE A 232 -5.92 -10.89 0.03
CA ILE A 232 -6.52 -10.96 1.36
C ILE A 232 -6.48 -9.59 2.03
N PHE A 233 -5.33 -8.89 2.04
CA PHE A 233 -5.28 -7.57 2.64
C PHE A 233 -5.97 -6.49 1.80
N GLY A 234 -6.02 -6.64 0.48
CA GLY A 234 -6.89 -5.87 -0.41
C GLY A 234 -8.33 -5.90 0.07
N ALA A 235 -8.93 -7.09 0.12
CA ALA A 235 -10.31 -7.30 0.58
C ALA A 235 -10.52 -6.98 2.08
N MET A 236 -9.48 -6.97 2.92
CA MET A 236 -9.64 -6.54 4.32
C MET A 236 -9.66 -5.02 4.48
N ILE A 237 -9.05 -4.30 3.55
CA ILE A 237 -9.00 -2.84 3.52
C ILE A 237 -10.20 -2.28 2.79
N ASP A 238 -10.52 -2.86 1.63
CA ASP A 238 -11.75 -2.65 0.90
C ASP A 238 -12.75 -3.76 1.27
N ASN A 239 -13.49 -3.52 2.36
CA ASN A 239 -14.25 -4.57 3.02
C ASN A 239 -15.73 -4.65 2.59
N ASP A 240 -16.09 -4.00 1.49
CA ASP A 240 -17.44 -3.99 0.95
C ASP A 240 -17.84 -5.36 0.40
N ASP A 241 -16.88 -6.12 -0.16
CA ASP A 241 -17.08 -7.49 -0.64
C ASP A 241 -15.79 -8.35 -0.58
N TRP A 242 -15.78 -9.47 -1.32
CA TRP A 242 -14.67 -10.42 -1.42
C TRP A 242 -14.20 -10.58 -2.88
N LEU A 243 -14.43 -9.57 -3.70
CA LEU A 243 -13.95 -9.46 -5.06
C LEU A 243 -12.61 -8.73 -5.08
N MET A 244 -11.91 -8.85 -6.20
CA MET A 244 -10.72 -8.06 -6.49
C MET A 244 -10.87 -7.40 -7.85
N GLY A 245 -10.68 -6.08 -7.90
CA GLY A 245 -10.62 -5.25 -9.08
C GLY A 245 -11.96 -5.00 -9.76
N GLU A 246 -13.10 -5.31 -9.13
CA GLU A 246 -14.45 -5.07 -9.63
C GLU A 246 -14.73 -3.60 -9.98
N ASP A 247 -14.11 -2.66 -9.27
CA ASP A 247 -14.21 -1.23 -9.58
C ASP A 247 -13.46 -0.80 -10.86
N VAL A 248 -12.45 -1.59 -11.27
CA VAL A 248 -11.54 -1.22 -12.38
C VAL A 248 -11.67 -2.11 -13.61
N TYR A 249 -12.05 -3.37 -13.42
CA TYR A 249 -12.16 -4.38 -14.44
C TYR A 249 -13.46 -4.22 -15.23
N THR A 250 -13.37 -4.48 -16.54
CA THR A 250 -14.52 -4.61 -17.46
C THR A 250 -15.61 -3.55 -17.22
N PRO A 251 -15.31 -2.25 -17.34
CA PRO A 251 -16.23 -1.15 -17.01
C PRO A 251 -17.63 -1.21 -17.68
N GLY A 252 -17.78 -2.01 -18.75
CA GLY A 252 -19.05 -2.27 -19.43
C GLY A 252 -19.84 -3.50 -18.94
N THR A 253 -19.32 -4.27 -17.98
CA THR A 253 -19.92 -5.50 -17.44
C THR A 253 -20.15 -5.34 -15.94
N PRO A 254 -21.38 -5.02 -15.49
CA PRO A 254 -21.64 -4.85 -14.07
C PRO A 254 -21.58 -6.19 -13.31
N GLY A 255 -20.90 -6.20 -12.17
CA GLY A 255 -20.90 -7.30 -11.21
C GLY A 255 -19.92 -8.45 -11.51
N ASP A 256 -19.01 -8.28 -12.47
CA ASP A 256 -17.83 -9.13 -12.58
C ASP A 256 -16.61 -8.49 -11.87
N ALA A 257 -15.55 -9.28 -11.73
CA ALA A 257 -14.32 -8.90 -11.05
C ALA A 257 -13.13 -9.64 -11.67
N LEU A 258 -11.91 -9.17 -11.39
CA LEU A 258 -10.71 -9.86 -11.84
C LEU A 258 -10.53 -11.21 -11.12
N ARG A 259 -10.82 -11.25 -9.81
CA ARG A 259 -10.81 -12.46 -8.98
C ARG A 259 -11.93 -12.40 -7.93
N SER A 260 -12.24 -13.55 -7.35
CA SER A 260 -13.12 -13.66 -6.18
C SER A 260 -12.46 -14.54 -5.12
N LEU A 261 -12.37 -14.05 -3.88
CA LEU A 261 -11.93 -14.85 -2.74
C LEU A 261 -13.05 -15.77 -2.25
N GLU A 262 -14.31 -15.37 -2.44
CA GLU A 262 -15.49 -16.18 -2.11
C GLU A 262 -15.64 -17.38 -3.04
N ASP A 263 -15.59 -17.18 -4.35
CA ASP A 263 -15.71 -18.24 -5.35
C ASP A 263 -14.68 -18.03 -6.47
N PRO A 264 -13.42 -18.48 -6.28
CA PRO A 264 -12.37 -18.33 -7.29
C PRO A 264 -12.75 -18.88 -8.67
N THR A 265 -13.65 -19.86 -8.72
CA THR A 265 -14.03 -20.53 -9.97
C THR A 265 -14.78 -19.63 -10.94
N VAL A 266 -15.41 -18.55 -10.46
CA VAL A 266 -16.09 -17.56 -11.32
C VAL A 266 -15.11 -16.79 -12.22
N ALA A 267 -13.87 -16.63 -11.77
CA ALA A 267 -12.77 -16.05 -12.53
C ALA A 267 -11.94 -17.11 -13.30
N GLY A 268 -12.26 -18.40 -13.10
CA GLY A 268 -11.54 -19.53 -13.69
C GLY A 268 -10.35 -20.03 -12.86
N ASP A 269 -10.21 -19.56 -11.62
CA ASP A 269 -9.14 -19.96 -10.71
C ASP A 269 -9.54 -21.19 -9.87
N PRO A 270 -8.58 -22.05 -9.47
CA PRO A 270 -8.84 -23.16 -8.56
C PRO A 270 -9.20 -22.66 -7.15
N ASP A 271 -10.18 -23.31 -6.53
CA ASP A 271 -10.60 -23.10 -5.13
C ASP A 271 -10.28 -24.32 -4.23
N HIS A 272 -9.57 -25.31 -4.78
CA HIS A 272 -9.13 -26.52 -4.09
C HIS A 272 -7.77 -27.03 -4.65
N TYR A 273 -6.92 -27.56 -3.78
CA TYR A 273 -5.53 -27.92 -4.12
C TYR A 273 -5.38 -29.03 -5.17
N SER A 274 -6.40 -29.87 -5.34
CA SER A 274 -6.45 -30.90 -6.39
C SER A 274 -6.42 -30.32 -7.80
N ASP A 275 -6.96 -29.12 -7.97
CA ASP A 275 -7.18 -28.48 -9.27
C ASP A 275 -6.10 -27.43 -9.58
N ARG A 276 -5.05 -27.36 -8.75
CA ARG A 276 -3.97 -26.40 -8.91
C ARG A 276 -3.33 -26.50 -10.29
N TYR A 277 -3.03 -25.35 -10.86
CA TYR A 277 -2.26 -25.22 -12.07
C TYR A 277 -0.79 -25.62 -11.83
N THR A 278 -0.23 -26.43 -12.72
CA THR A 278 1.14 -26.97 -12.61
C THR A 278 2.03 -26.66 -13.81
N GLY A 279 1.54 -25.81 -14.74
CA GLY A 279 2.30 -25.38 -15.90
C GLY A 279 3.27 -24.23 -15.60
N PRO A 280 4.11 -23.82 -16.57
CA PRO A 280 5.16 -22.83 -16.35
C PRO A 280 4.71 -21.36 -16.52
N ASN A 281 3.58 -21.12 -17.19
CA ASN A 281 3.08 -19.76 -17.41
C ASN A 281 2.77 -19.05 -16.09
N ASP A 282 2.71 -17.71 -16.14
CA ASP A 282 2.38 -16.90 -14.96
C ASP A 282 3.25 -17.23 -13.74
N ASN A 283 4.55 -17.37 -13.98
CA ASN A 283 5.54 -17.76 -12.97
C ASN A 283 5.19 -19.07 -12.22
N GLY A 284 4.50 -20.01 -12.86
CA GLY A 284 3.97 -21.21 -12.18
C GLY A 284 2.55 -21.03 -11.64
N GLY A 285 1.76 -20.16 -12.27
CA GLY A 285 0.37 -19.84 -11.91
C GLY A 285 0.24 -19.13 -10.57
N VAL A 286 1.00 -18.05 -10.36
CA VAL A 286 0.94 -17.29 -9.10
C VAL A 286 -0.42 -16.61 -8.92
N HIS A 287 -0.98 -16.00 -9.97
CA HIS A 287 -2.31 -15.38 -9.94
C HIS A 287 -3.43 -16.41 -10.01
N ILE A 288 -3.15 -17.58 -10.61
CA ILE A 288 -4.13 -18.67 -10.75
C ILE A 288 -4.29 -19.40 -9.41
N ASN A 289 -3.19 -19.91 -8.86
CA ASN A 289 -3.23 -20.73 -7.67
C ASN A 289 -3.50 -19.94 -6.38
N SER A 290 -3.44 -18.60 -6.41
CA SER A 290 -3.80 -17.76 -5.26
C SER A 290 -5.24 -17.99 -4.81
N GLY A 291 -6.14 -18.33 -5.76
CA GLY A 291 -7.54 -18.71 -5.51
C GLY A 291 -7.71 -19.75 -4.41
N ILE A 292 -6.79 -20.71 -4.30
CA ILE A 292 -6.83 -21.78 -3.29
C ILE A 292 -6.71 -21.20 -1.88
N ASN A 293 -5.72 -20.33 -1.64
CA ASN A 293 -5.51 -19.73 -0.32
C ASN A 293 -6.48 -18.57 -0.05
N ASN A 294 -6.92 -17.86 -1.10
CA ASN A 294 -8.01 -16.89 -1.07
C ASN A 294 -9.31 -17.52 -0.53
N LYS A 295 -9.69 -18.69 -1.05
CA LYS A 295 -10.85 -19.45 -0.58
C LYS A 295 -10.74 -19.84 0.89
N ALA A 296 -9.57 -20.26 1.36
CA ALA A 296 -9.36 -20.54 2.79
C ALA A 296 -9.51 -19.29 3.66
N ALA A 297 -9.05 -18.12 3.21
CA ALA A 297 -9.23 -16.87 3.94
C ALA A 297 -10.69 -16.44 4.02
N TYR A 298 -11.45 -16.55 2.92
CA TYR A 298 -12.89 -16.31 2.92
C TYR A 298 -13.61 -17.27 3.88
N LEU A 299 -13.37 -18.58 3.78
CA LEU A 299 -14.00 -19.59 4.63
C LEU A 299 -13.67 -19.38 6.11
N LEU A 300 -12.43 -18.98 6.41
CA LEU A 300 -12.03 -18.66 7.78
C LEU A 300 -12.81 -17.44 8.30
N SER A 301 -12.99 -16.40 7.48
CA SER A 301 -13.71 -15.20 7.89
C SER A 301 -15.21 -15.45 8.02
N GLU A 302 -15.86 -15.89 6.96
CA GLU A 302 -17.32 -15.92 6.85
C GLU A 302 -17.92 -17.27 7.27
N GLY A 303 -17.11 -18.33 7.31
CA GLY A 303 -17.57 -19.70 7.45
C GLY A 303 -18.16 -20.25 6.16
N GLY A 304 -18.77 -21.43 6.24
CA GLY A 304 -19.44 -22.07 5.11
C GLY A 304 -19.17 -23.56 5.04
N SER A 305 -19.58 -24.19 3.94
CA SER A 305 -19.23 -25.58 3.65
C SER A 305 -18.61 -25.69 2.28
N HIS A 306 -17.45 -26.35 2.21
CA HIS A 306 -16.67 -26.52 0.98
C HIS A 306 -16.05 -27.93 0.98
N HIS A 307 -16.20 -28.66 -0.12
CA HIS A 307 -15.76 -30.06 -0.27
C HIS A 307 -16.10 -30.99 0.91
N GLY A 308 -17.26 -30.80 1.54
CA GLY A 308 -17.76 -31.64 2.63
C GLY A 308 -17.18 -31.31 4.02
N VAL A 309 -16.36 -30.26 4.13
CA VAL A 309 -15.89 -29.69 5.40
C VAL A 309 -16.73 -28.46 5.73
N THR A 310 -17.15 -28.31 6.97
CA THR A 310 -17.87 -27.12 7.45
C THR A 310 -16.93 -26.28 8.29
N VAL A 311 -16.78 -25.01 7.93
CA VAL A 311 -15.94 -24.04 8.62
C VAL A 311 -16.82 -23.08 9.41
N THR A 312 -16.49 -22.86 10.68
CA THR A 312 -17.13 -21.82 11.49
C THR A 312 -16.40 -20.50 11.26
N GLY A 313 -17.09 -19.49 10.76
CA GLY A 313 -16.49 -18.17 10.52
C GLY A 313 -16.05 -17.49 11.82
N ILE A 314 -14.85 -16.89 11.81
CA ILE A 314 -14.29 -16.13 12.93
C ILE A 314 -14.27 -14.61 12.68
N GLY A 315 -14.75 -14.19 11.52
CA GLY A 315 -14.82 -12.81 11.07
C GLY A 315 -13.50 -12.25 10.55
N ARG A 316 -13.62 -11.14 9.80
CA ARG A 316 -12.52 -10.47 9.11
C ARG A 316 -11.39 -10.04 10.05
N ASN A 317 -11.72 -9.49 11.22
CA ASN A 317 -10.72 -8.97 12.15
C ASN A 317 -9.77 -10.05 12.69
N ASP A 318 -10.28 -11.21 13.11
CA ASP A 318 -9.43 -12.28 13.61
C ASP A 318 -8.69 -12.98 12.46
N THR A 319 -9.32 -13.10 11.29
CA THR A 319 -8.68 -13.58 10.05
C THR A 319 -7.48 -12.72 9.67
N ALA A 320 -7.64 -11.39 9.60
CA ALA A 320 -6.57 -10.46 9.28
C ALA A 320 -5.40 -10.54 10.28
N LYS A 321 -5.69 -10.68 11.59
CA LYS A 321 -4.63 -10.87 12.59
C LYS A 321 -3.85 -12.16 12.38
N ILE A 322 -4.52 -13.28 12.07
CA ILE A 322 -3.88 -14.58 11.83
C ILE A 322 -2.98 -14.50 10.61
N TYR A 323 -3.48 -14.01 9.47
CA TYR A 323 -2.69 -13.89 8.24
C TYR A 323 -1.53 -12.90 8.40
N TYR A 324 -1.74 -11.77 9.07
CA TYR A 324 -0.67 -10.79 9.32
C TYR A 324 0.43 -11.39 10.21
N TYR A 325 0.05 -12.09 11.29
CA TYR A 325 1.01 -12.71 12.18
C TYR A 325 1.79 -13.83 11.48
N ALA A 326 1.13 -14.65 10.67
CA ALA A 326 1.75 -15.68 9.85
C ALA A 326 2.79 -15.10 8.88
N LEU A 327 2.40 -14.07 8.12
CA LEU A 327 3.26 -13.37 7.17
C LEU A 327 4.50 -12.79 7.85
N THR A 328 4.35 -12.19 9.02
CA THR A 328 5.42 -11.43 9.67
C THR A 328 6.33 -12.24 10.59
N ASN A 329 5.92 -13.43 11.03
CA ASN A 329 6.67 -14.22 12.03
C ASN A 329 7.05 -15.63 11.58
N TYR A 330 6.34 -16.24 10.62
CA TYR A 330 6.51 -17.67 10.31
C TYR A 330 6.82 -17.97 8.85
N LEU A 331 6.22 -17.23 7.91
CA LEU A 331 6.52 -17.41 6.50
C LEU A 331 7.95 -16.96 6.17
N ASN A 332 8.53 -17.61 5.17
CA ASN A 332 9.86 -17.34 4.65
C ASN A 332 9.84 -17.41 3.11
N PRO A 333 10.93 -17.07 2.40
CA PRO A 333 10.91 -16.94 0.95
C PRO A 333 10.43 -18.18 0.18
N ASN A 334 10.65 -19.39 0.73
CA ASN A 334 10.31 -20.66 0.09
C ASN A 334 9.04 -21.31 0.67
N SER A 335 8.25 -20.59 1.48
CA SER A 335 7.01 -21.13 2.04
C SER A 335 6.03 -21.55 0.94
N ASN A 336 5.44 -22.72 1.12
CA ASN A 336 4.43 -23.30 0.23
C ASN A 336 3.06 -23.37 0.95
N PHE A 337 2.01 -23.91 0.32
CA PHE A 337 0.67 -23.90 0.94
C PHE A 337 0.60 -24.69 2.26
N SER A 338 1.32 -25.81 2.37
CA SER A 338 1.44 -26.56 3.63
C SER A 338 2.10 -25.70 4.72
N ALA A 339 3.16 -24.96 4.39
CA ALA A 339 3.81 -24.05 5.32
C ALA A 339 2.87 -22.90 5.75
N MET A 340 2.03 -22.39 4.85
CA MET A 340 1.02 -21.38 5.18
C MET A 340 -0.03 -21.93 6.15
N ARG A 341 -0.55 -23.15 5.94
CA ARG A 341 -1.44 -23.82 6.90
C ARG A 341 -0.84 -23.85 8.30
N GLN A 342 0.39 -24.35 8.41
CA GLN A 342 1.06 -24.47 9.71
C GLN A 342 1.32 -23.09 10.35
N ALA A 343 1.70 -22.09 9.55
CA ALA A 343 1.88 -20.73 10.00
C ALA A 343 0.57 -20.10 10.51
N ALA A 344 -0.56 -20.31 9.83
CA ALA A 344 -1.87 -19.84 10.24
C ALA A 344 -2.33 -20.52 11.54
N ILE A 345 -2.17 -21.84 11.65
CA ILE A 345 -2.51 -22.59 12.88
C ILE A 345 -1.68 -22.07 14.04
N GLN A 346 -0.36 -21.96 13.87
CA GLN A 346 0.53 -21.48 14.93
C GLN A 346 0.22 -20.03 15.32
N SER A 347 -0.14 -19.18 14.36
CA SER A 347 -0.57 -17.80 14.61
C SER A 347 -1.85 -17.76 15.44
N ALA A 348 -2.85 -18.58 15.11
CA ALA A 348 -4.08 -18.69 15.87
C ALA A 348 -3.82 -19.19 17.30
N ILE A 349 -2.91 -20.15 17.49
CA ILE A 349 -2.50 -20.64 18.82
C ILE A 349 -1.91 -19.50 19.65
N VAL A 350 -1.01 -18.70 19.08
CA VAL A 350 -0.35 -17.60 19.80
C VAL A 350 -1.34 -16.49 20.16
N LEU A 351 -2.24 -16.15 19.24
CA LEU A 351 -3.15 -15.03 19.39
C LEU A 351 -4.38 -15.34 20.26
N PHE A 352 -4.88 -16.58 20.19
CA PHE A 352 -6.18 -16.96 20.79
C PHE A 352 -6.11 -18.19 21.71
N GLY A 353 -5.00 -18.91 21.74
CA GLY A 353 -4.79 -20.11 22.54
C GLY A 353 -5.08 -21.42 21.80
N ALA A 354 -4.42 -22.50 22.22
CA ALA A 354 -4.38 -23.78 21.49
C ALA A 354 -5.73 -24.49 21.31
N ASN A 355 -6.69 -24.24 22.20
CA ASN A 355 -8.03 -24.86 22.18
C ASN A 355 -9.13 -23.87 21.74
N SER A 356 -8.76 -22.80 21.03
CA SER A 356 -9.70 -21.77 20.59
C SER A 356 -10.46 -22.18 19.32
N GLN A 357 -11.63 -21.56 19.09
CA GLN A 357 -12.40 -21.75 17.85
C GLN A 357 -11.58 -21.30 16.63
N GLN A 358 -10.73 -20.28 16.77
CA GLN A 358 -9.86 -19.77 15.71
C GLN A 358 -8.89 -20.86 15.23
N VAL A 359 -8.27 -21.62 16.13
CA VAL A 359 -7.37 -22.72 15.76
C VAL A 359 -8.10 -23.81 14.98
N GLU A 360 -9.30 -24.17 15.42
CA GLU A 360 -10.08 -25.21 14.72
C GLU A 360 -10.57 -24.73 13.36
N SER A 361 -11.09 -23.50 13.28
CA SER A 361 -11.58 -22.92 12.03
C SER A 361 -10.47 -22.75 10.99
N VAL A 362 -9.24 -22.45 11.42
CA VAL A 362 -8.07 -22.46 10.51
C VAL A 362 -7.85 -23.88 9.97
N LYS A 363 -7.84 -24.92 10.81
CA LYS A 363 -7.63 -26.29 10.32
C LYS A 363 -8.73 -26.69 9.34
N ASP A 364 -9.99 -26.42 9.70
CA ASP A 364 -11.15 -26.73 8.86
C ASP A 364 -11.08 -26.00 7.51
N ALA A 365 -10.70 -24.71 7.51
CA ALA A 365 -10.56 -23.93 6.27
C ALA A 365 -9.51 -24.53 5.32
N TYR A 366 -8.35 -24.95 5.85
CA TYR A 366 -7.30 -25.57 5.03
C TYR A 366 -7.63 -27.02 4.63
N ASP A 367 -8.34 -27.77 5.47
CA ASP A 367 -8.87 -29.09 5.10
C ASP A 367 -9.90 -28.97 3.97
N ALA A 368 -10.76 -27.95 4.01
CA ALA A 368 -11.80 -27.71 3.02
C ALA A 368 -11.26 -27.38 1.62
N ILE A 369 -10.04 -26.83 1.52
CA ILE A 369 -9.34 -26.55 0.25
C ILE A 369 -8.30 -27.64 -0.09
N GLY A 370 -8.21 -28.72 0.69
CA GLY A 370 -7.34 -29.87 0.39
C GLY A 370 -5.84 -29.64 0.62
N VAL A 371 -5.46 -28.66 1.44
CA VAL A 371 -4.05 -28.36 1.78
C VAL A 371 -3.72 -28.99 3.13
N GLN A 372 -2.71 -29.88 3.18
CA GLN A 372 -2.30 -30.62 4.39
C GLN A 372 -1.03 -30.10 5.05
#